data_AF-A0A7M7NDX0-F1
#
_entry.id   AF-A0A7M7NDX0-F1
#
_cell.length_a   1.000
_cell.length_b   1.000
_cell.length_c   1.000
_cell.angle_alpha   90.00
_cell.angle_beta   90.00
_cell.angle_gamma   90.00
#
_symmetry.space_group_name_H-M   'P 1'
#
loop_
_entity.id
_entity.type
_entity.pdbx_description
1 polymer ?
#
loop_
_entity_poly.entity_id
_entity_poly.type
_entity_poly.pdbx_seq_one_letter_code
_entity_poly.pdbx_strand_id
1 'polypeptide(L)'
;MKVVSMMTPRRLHSILSLPHLQSFTLTIIGRVDMDDGETLTRQTSSVDELSVDGKHVISLWNLGLHTSCPRVKKLKLNYQKEENVSSEIVTIACFPFHHLTHLRVKGYWPFELVALNDPVSFCDAVKTSCPQLTKLSLTRITLKNEKAAEIIQLMKTHPHLTSIELDACDTNAGLDPLISEVNSEAKVTVTVKHSQVRYNTRLHGHPLIDSHPFSGIPLIQSRLFV
;
A
#
# COMPACT_ATOMS: atom_id res chain seq x y z
N MET A 1 28.48 5.15 6.89
CA MET A 1 27.04 5.49 6.93
C MET A 1 26.60 5.33 8.38
N LYS A 2 26.39 6.44 9.11
CA LYS A 2 26.17 6.43 10.56
C LYS A 2 24.88 7.15 10.89
N VAL A 3 24.29 6.72 12.01
CA VAL A 3 22.96 7.04 12.56
C VAL A 3 21.83 6.15 12.02
N VAL A 4 21.91 4.85 12.32
CA VAL A 4 20.68 4.09 12.61
C VAL A 4 20.26 4.55 13.99
N SER A 5 19.41 5.56 14.06
CA SER A 5 18.81 5.94 15.33
C SER A 5 17.74 4.90 15.63
N MET A 6 18.07 3.89 16.44
CA MET A 6 17.17 2.79 16.84
C MET A 6 15.82 3.34 17.32
N MET A 7 14.72 2.81 16.80
CA MET A 7 13.36 3.25 17.13
C MET A 7 12.86 2.59 18.42
N THR A 8 13.17 3.17 19.57
CA THR A 8 12.72 2.66 20.88
C THR A 8 11.30 3.11 21.23
N PRO A 9 10.56 2.38 22.08
CA PRO A 9 9.28 2.79 22.65
C PRO A 9 9.26 4.22 23.21
N ARG A 10 10.30 4.66 23.94
CA ARG A 10 10.37 6.06 24.43
C ARG A 10 10.41 7.10 23.31
N ARG A 11 11.12 6.81 22.22
CA ARG A 11 11.17 7.69 21.05
C ARG A 11 9.85 7.69 20.31
N LEU A 12 9.22 6.52 20.13
CA LEU A 12 7.88 6.40 19.59
C LEU A 12 6.86 7.22 20.41
N HIS A 13 6.88 7.07 21.74
CA HIS A 13 6.02 7.83 22.64
C HIS A 13 6.22 9.35 22.49
N SER A 14 7.47 9.81 22.44
CA SER A 14 7.79 11.23 22.24
C SER A 14 7.29 11.77 20.89
N ILE A 15 7.38 10.96 19.82
CA ILE A 15 6.88 11.34 18.50
C ILE A 15 5.35 11.38 18.50
N LEU A 16 4.68 10.37 19.06
CA LEU A 16 3.22 10.29 19.12
C LEU A 16 2.60 11.39 20.02
N SER A 17 3.39 11.95 20.94
CA SER A 17 3.02 13.11 21.77
C SER A 17 3.10 14.45 21.03
N LEU A 18 3.66 14.50 19.80
CA LEU A 18 3.80 15.76 19.08
C LEU A 18 2.43 16.36 18.74
N PRO A 19 2.20 17.65 19.07
CA PRO A 19 0.95 18.30 18.72
C PRO A 19 0.81 18.33 17.20
N HIS A 20 -0.40 18.03 16.71
CA HIS A 20 -0.75 18.03 15.28
C HIS A 20 -0.08 16.96 14.41
N LEU A 21 0.52 15.91 14.98
CA LEU A 21 0.98 14.78 14.19
C LEU A 21 -0.24 14.05 13.58
N GLN A 22 -0.44 14.18 12.27
CA GLN A 22 -1.58 13.60 11.54
C GLN A 22 -1.22 12.33 10.76
N SER A 23 -0.01 12.24 10.24
CA SER A 23 0.49 11.06 9.53
C SER A 23 1.78 10.57 10.18
N PHE A 24 1.88 9.26 10.35
CA PHE A 24 3.04 8.61 10.94
C PHE A 24 3.45 7.40 10.11
N THR A 25 4.73 7.33 9.76
CA THR A 25 5.30 6.26 8.93
C THR A 25 6.44 5.58 9.66
N LEU A 26 6.33 4.26 9.77
CA LEU A 26 7.29 3.38 10.40
C LEU A 26 7.66 2.25 9.42
N THR A 27 8.66 2.51 8.59
CA THR A 27 9.17 1.56 7.57
C THR A 27 10.63 1.24 7.83
N ILE A 28 11.07 0.02 7.52
CA ILE A 28 12.46 -0.42 7.64
C ILE A 28 12.96 -0.36 9.10
N ILE A 29 12.18 -0.93 10.02
CA ILE A 29 12.55 -1.02 11.44
C ILE A 29 13.23 -2.37 11.66
N GLY A 30 14.42 -2.38 12.22
CA GLY A 30 15.11 -3.62 12.59
C GLY A 30 14.42 -4.31 13.77
N ARG A 31 14.49 -5.64 13.82
CA ARG A 31 13.98 -6.43 14.97
C ARG A 31 14.61 -5.99 16.31
N VAL A 32 15.85 -5.52 16.25
CA VAL A 32 16.66 -5.04 17.39
C VAL A 32 16.23 -3.64 17.86
N ASP A 33 15.52 -2.86 17.04
CA ASP A 33 15.17 -1.48 17.37
C ASP A 33 14.12 -1.38 18.48
N MET A 34 13.36 -2.45 18.72
CA MET A 34 12.08 -2.45 19.44
C MET A 34 12.08 -3.30 20.73
N ASP A 35 13.19 -3.93 21.10
CA ASP A 35 13.27 -4.93 22.18
C ASP A 35 13.95 -4.35 23.43
N ASP A 36 13.33 -3.35 24.07
CA ASP A 36 13.75 -2.84 25.39
C ASP A 36 12.79 -3.24 26.53
N GLY A 37 11.78 -4.07 26.25
CA GLY A 37 10.78 -4.53 27.22
C GLY A 37 9.75 -3.46 27.61
N GLU A 38 9.80 -2.25 27.05
CA GLU A 38 8.82 -1.20 27.29
C GLU A 38 7.65 -1.28 26.29
N THR A 39 6.43 -0.97 26.75
CA THR A 39 5.23 -0.88 25.90
C THR A 39 4.75 0.56 25.82
N LEU A 40 4.09 0.93 24.72
CA LEU A 40 3.44 2.22 24.61
C LEU A 40 2.26 2.26 25.58
N THR A 41 2.38 3.08 26.62
CA THR A 41 1.29 3.32 27.57
C THR A 41 0.21 4.20 26.93
N ARG A 42 -1.02 4.10 27.44
CA ARG A 42 -2.26 4.62 26.83
C ARG A 42 -2.25 6.16 26.70
N GLN A 43 -1.61 6.67 25.66
CA GLN A 43 -1.74 8.02 25.16
C GLN A 43 -2.46 8.02 23.83
N THR A 44 -3.41 8.93 23.65
CA THR A 44 -4.14 9.04 22.38
C THR A 44 -3.46 10.07 21.50
N SER A 45 -2.77 9.62 20.45
CA SER A 45 -2.22 10.52 19.43
C SER A 45 -3.32 11.09 18.52
N SER A 46 -3.01 12.17 17.81
CA SER A 46 -3.87 12.74 16.76
C SER A 46 -3.69 12.09 15.38
N VAL A 47 -2.97 10.96 15.31
CA VAL A 47 -2.61 10.32 14.05
C VAL A 47 -3.86 9.74 13.37
N ASP A 48 -4.18 10.27 12.19
CA ASP A 48 -5.27 9.81 11.34
C ASP A 48 -4.76 8.90 10.19
N GLU A 49 -3.47 8.96 9.86
CA GLU A 49 -2.81 8.12 8.86
C GLU A 49 -1.60 7.38 9.44
N LEU A 50 -1.61 6.05 9.35
CA LEU A 50 -0.51 5.20 9.80
C LEU A 50 0.03 4.38 8.62
N SER A 51 1.35 4.35 8.48
CA SER A 51 2.05 3.54 7.48
C SER A 51 3.07 2.63 8.15
N VAL A 52 2.95 1.32 7.96
CA VAL A 52 3.83 0.31 8.55
C VAL A 52 4.22 -0.75 7.53
N ASP A 53 5.29 -1.49 7.81
CA ASP A 53 5.66 -2.67 7.03
C ASP A 53 4.83 -3.90 7.48
N GLY A 54 4.31 -4.67 6.53
CA GLY A 54 3.45 -5.82 6.78
C GLY A 54 4.09 -6.85 7.71
N LYS A 55 5.38 -7.15 7.51
CA LYS A 55 6.15 -8.07 8.38
C LYS A 55 6.30 -7.62 9.84
N HIS A 56 6.07 -6.35 10.15
CA HIS A 56 6.26 -5.77 11.48
C HIS A 56 4.94 -5.49 12.22
N VAL A 57 3.78 -5.71 11.59
CA VAL A 57 2.46 -5.46 12.19
C VAL A 57 2.33 -6.10 13.57
N ILE A 58 2.62 -7.41 13.70
CA ILE A 58 2.47 -8.13 14.96
C ILE A 58 3.35 -7.52 16.05
N SER A 59 4.63 -7.29 15.76
CA SER A 59 5.56 -6.68 16.72
C SER A 59 5.12 -5.29 17.14
N LEU A 60 4.70 -4.44 16.19
CA LEU A 60 4.23 -3.09 16.49
C LEU A 60 2.93 -3.09 17.31
N TRP A 61 2.06 -4.07 17.09
CA TRP A 61 0.80 -4.16 17.82
C TRP A 61 1.04 -4.67 19.24
N ASN A 62 1.98 -5.60 19.43
CA ASN A 62 2.44 -6.03 20.75
C ASN A 62 3.06 -4.88 21.55
N LEU A 63 3.69 -3.91 20.88
CA LEU A 63 4.16 -2.67 21.51
C LEU A 63 3.03 -1.69 21.88
N GLY A 64 1.79 -1.93 21.46
CA GLY A 64 0.67 -1.01 21.72
C GLY A 64 0.58 0.16 20.72
N LEU A 65 1.17 0.05 19.53
CA LEU A 65 1.07 1.14 18.55
C LEU A 65 -0.39 1.39 18.11
N HIS A 66 -1.17 0.32 17.93
CA HIS A 66 -2.57 0.42 17.54
C HIS A 66 -3.43 1.12 18.62
N THR A 67 -3.16 0.87 19.90
CA THR A 67 -3.87 1.54 21.02
C THR A 67 -3.46 3.00 21.17
N SER A 68 -2.22 3.34 20.79
CA SER A 68 -1.68 4.70 20.83
C SER A 68 -2.16 5.57 19.66
N CYS A 69 -2.66 4.95 18.60
CA CYS A 69 -3.18 5.62 17.40
C CYS A 69 -4.66 5.24 17.14
N PRO A 70 -5.59 5.45 18.09
CA PRO A 70 -6.96 4.92 18.00
C PRO A 70 -7.79 5.63 16.92
N ARG A 71 -7.33 6.77 16.41
CA ARG A 71 -8.04 7.61 15.44
C ARG A 71 -7.70 7.31 13.98
N VAL A 72 -6.82 6.34 13.72
CA VAL A 72 -6.38 6.01 12.36
C VAL A 72 -7.58 5.72 11.46
N LYS A 73 -7.68 6.51 10.38
CA LYS A 73 -8.66 6.36 9.30
C LYS A 73 -8.03 5.84 8.03
N LYS A 74 -6.71 6.02 7.87
CA LYS A 74 -5.95 5.57 6.72
C LYS A 74 -4.79 4.68 7.16
N LEU A 75 -4.79 3.43 6.72
CA LEU A 75 -3.72 2.48 7.00
C LEU A 75 -3.00 2.11 5.71
N LYS A 76 -1.68 2.25 5.71
CA LYS A 76 -0.81 1.86 4.61
C LYS A 76 0.06 0.69 5.04
N LEU A 77 -0.13 -0.46 4.41
CA LEU A 77 0.69 -1.65 4.59
C LEU A 77 1.69 -1.73 3.45
N ASN A 78 2.97 -1.71 3.79
CA ASN A 78 4.08 -1.80 2.85
C ASN A 78 4.68 -3.21 2.90
N TYR A 79 4.90 -3.80 1.74
CA TYR A 79 5.48 -5.13 1.60
C TYR A 79 6.79 -5.04 0.82
N GLN A 80 7.82 -5.70 1.35
CA GLN A 80 9.14 -5.77 0.72
C GLN A 80 9.25 -6.99 -0.20
N LYS A 81 10.38 -7.10 -0.91
CA LYS A 81 10.69 -8.26 -1.75
C LYS A 81 10.60 -9.55 -0.92
N GLU A 82 10.11 -10.64 -1.52
CA GLU A 82 9.89 -11.97 -0.92
C GLU A 82 8.76 -12.04 0.12
N GLU A 83 8.14 -10.92 0.47
CA GLU A 83 6.91 -10.91 1.26
C GLU A 83 5.70 -11.04 0.32
N ASN A 84 4.71 -11.84 0.71
CA ASN A 84 3.41 -11.89 0.05
C ASN A 84 2.37 -11.16 0.89
N VAL A 85 1.35 -10.61 0.24
CA VAL A 85 0.19 -10.09 0.98
C VAL A 85 -0.52 -11.27 1.64
N SER A 86 -0.60 -11.23 2.98
CA SER A 86 -1.28 -12.24 3.80
C SER A 86 -2.60 -11.68 4.33
N SER A 87 -3.69 -12.42 4.15
CA SER A 87 -5.01 -12.12 4.71
C SER A 87 -4.97 -12.03 6.24
N GLU A 88 -4.20 -12.90 6.90
CA GLU A 88 -4.01 -12.88 8.35
C GLU A 88 -3.39 -11.56 8.82
N ILE A 89 -2.33 -11.09 8.14
CA ILE A 89 -1.69 -9.81 8.47
C ILE A 89 -2.65 -8.64 8.22
N VAL A 90 -3.44 -8.67 7.16
CA VAL A 90 -4.47 -7.65 6.89
C VAL A 90 -5.51 -7.63 8.01
N THR A 91 -5.99 -8.80 8.45
CA THR A 91 -6.92 -8.91 9.58
C THR A 91 -6.34 -8.30 10.85
N ILE A 92 -5.14 -8.75 11.26
CA ILE A 92 -4.48 -8.25 12.48
C ILE A 92 -4.24 -6.74 12.41
N ALA A 93 -3.81 -6.23 11.25
CA ALA A 93 -3.49 -4.82 11.07
C ALA A 93 -4.74 -3.94 11.12
N CYS A 94 -5.85 -4.37 10.54
CA CYS A 94 -7.03 -3.53 10.39
C CYS A 94 -8.00 -3.62 11.59
N PHE A 95 -8.09 -4.78 12.23
CA PHE A 95 -9.08 -5.07 13.28
C PHE A 95 -9.14 -4.02 14.42
N PRO A 96 -8.01 -3.45 14.88
CA PRO A 96 -8.07 -2.44 15.95
C PRO A 96 -8.65 -1.07 15.54
N PHE A 97 -8.80 -0.80 14.24
CA PHE A 97 -9.18 0.53 13.74
C PHE A 97 -10.62 0.56 13.23
N HIS A 98 -11.57 0.69 14.15
CA HIS A 98 -13.02 0.68 13.83
C HIS A 98 -13.47 1.82 12.89
N HIS A 99 -12.69 2.90 12.78
CA HIS A 99 -12.96 4.05 11.90
C HIS A 99 -12.10 4.04 10.63
N LEU A 100 -11.47 2.92 10.30
CA LEU A 100 -10.65 2.81 9.10
C LEU A 100 -11.52 2.94 7.85
N THR A 101 -11.28 4.00 7.06
CA THR A 101 -12.00 4.28 5.83
C THR A 101 -11.15 4.07 4.58
N HIS A 102 -9.82 4.03 4.73
CA HIS A 102 -8.88 3.79 3.63
C HIS A 102 -7.84 2.75 4.02
N LEU A 103 -7.80 1.66 3.26
CA LEU A 103 -6.74 0.67 3.30
C LEU A 103 -5.92 0.78 2.02
N ARG A 104 -4.60 0.95 2.17
CA ARG A 104 -3.65 0.89 1.07
C ARG A 104 -2.67 -0.24 1.30
N VAL A 105 -2.55 -1.13 0.32
CA VAL A 105 -1.54 -2.19 0.29
C VAL A 105 -0.56 -1.88 -0.83
N LYS A 106 0.73 -1.81 -0.50
CA LYS A 106 1.76 -1.33 -1.42
C LYS A 106 2.98 -2.26 -1.42
N GLY A 107 3.35 -2.73 -2.61
CA GLY A 107 4.67 -3.34 -2.84
C GLY A 107 5.76 -2.28 -2.99
N TYR A 108 6.95 -2.54 -2.45
CA TYR A 108 8.12 -1.68 -2.63
C TYR A 108 8.76 -1.87 -4.02
N TRP A 109 9.35 -0.82 -4.59
CA TRP A 109 10.06 -0.80 -5.90
C TRP A 109 11.52 -0.40 -5.61
N PRO A 110 12.57 -0.90 -6.31
CA PRO A 110 12.58 -1.28 -7.73
C PRO A 110 12.66 -2.77 -8.06
N PHE A 111 12.56 -3.65 -7.08
CA PHE A 111 12.64 -5.11 -7.29
C PHE A 111 11.26 -5.75 -7.20
N GLU A 112 11.10 -6.87 -7.89
CA GLU A 112 9.91 -7.74 -8.08
C GLU A 112 8.65 -7.40 -7.30
N LEU A 113 7.53 -7.35 -8.02
CA LEU A 113 6.21 -7.09 -7.48
C LEU A 113 5.80 -8.15 -6.43
N VAL A 114 5.20 -7.67 -5.35
CA VAL A 114 4.69 -8.51 -4.25
C VAL A 114 3.45 -9.27 -4.72
N ALA A 115 3.40 -10.58 -4.50
CA ALA A 115 2.24 -11.37 -4.90
C ALA A 115 1.11 -11.30 -3.86
N LEU A 116 -0.12 -11.26 -4.36
CA LEU A 116 -1.32 -11.59 -3.59
C LEU A 116 -1.85 -12.91 -4.15
N ASN A 117 -1.69 -13.98 -3.38
CA ASN A 117 -1.91 -15.34 -3.88
C ASN A 117 -3.39 -15.74 -3.86
N ASP A 118 -4.11 -15.32 -2.82
CA ASP A 118 -5.52 -15.68 -2.58
C ASP A 118 -6.39 -14.41 -2.47
N PRO A 119 -7.00 -13.97 -3.58
CA PRO A 119 -7.93 -12.84 -3.62
C PRO A 119 -9.15 -13.00 -2.71
N VAL A 120 -9.69 -14.22 -2.60
CA VAL A 120 -10.90 -14.50 -1.82
C VAL A 120 -10.64 -14.27 -0.35
N SER A 121 -9.63 -14.95 0.21
CA SER A 121 -9.26 -14.79 1.63
C SER A 121 -8.84 -13.36 1.95
N PHE A 122 -8.19 -12.67 1.02
CA PHE A 122 -7.86 -11.25 1.17
C PHE A 122 -9.14 -10.39 1.27
N CYS A 123 -10.09 -10.56 0.35
CA CYS A 123 -11.34 -9.79 0.37
C CYS A 123 -12.17 -10.06 1.63
N ASP A 124 -12.23 -11.30 2.09
CA ASP A 124 -12.94 -11.67 3.32
C ASP A 124 -12.29 -11.07 4.56
N ALA A 125 -10.96 -11.07 4.64
CA ALA A 125 -10.22 -10.37 5.69
C ALA A 125 -10.53 -8.87 5.70
N VAL A 126 -10.54 -8.22 4.53
CA VAL A 126 -10.88 -6.79 4.41
C VAL A 126 -12.32 -6.51 4.81
N LYS A 127 -13.30 -7.28 4.30
CA LYS A 127 -14.72 -7.11 4.64
C LYS A 127 -14.98 -7.26 6.14
N THR A 128 -14.34 -8.24 6.75
CA THR A 128 -14.52 -8.54 8.19
C THR A 128 -13.85 -7.49 9.07
N SER A 129 -12.65 -7.04 8.69
CA SER A 129 -11.81 -6.19 9.54
C SER A 129 -12.00 -4.69 9.29
N CYS A 130 -12.57 -4.30 8.15
CA CYS A 130 -12.73 -2.91 7.72
C CYS A 130 -14.19 -2.59 7.37
N PRO A 131 -15.17 -2.76 8.27
CA PRO A 131 -16.59 -2.63 7.92
C PRO A 131 -16.97 -1.25 7.37
N GLN A 132 -16.22 -0.20 7.71
CA GLN A 132 -16.45 1.18 7.25
C GLN A 132 -15.55 1.59 6.07
N LEU A 133 -14.92 0.63 5.38
CA LEU A 133 -13.99 0.92 4.30
C LEU A 133 -14.69 1.60 3.12
N THR A 134 -14.20 2.79 2.77
CA THR A 134 -14.66 3.58 1.63
C THR A 134 -13.73 3.49 0.44
N LYS A 135 -12.45 3.20 0.68
CA LYS A 135 -11.41 3.16 -0.35
C LYS A 135 -10.43 2.01 -0.12
N LEU A 136 -10.23 1.20 -1.16
CA LEU A 136 -9.19 0.18 -1.24
C LEU A 136 -8.19 0.57 -2.33
N SER A 137 -6.91 0.68 -1.98
CA SER A 137 -5.85 0.96 -2.95
C SER A 137 -4.81 -0.16 -2.94
N LEU A 138 -4.60 -0.81 -4.09
CA LEU A 138 -3.54 -1.79 -4.31
C LEU A 138 -2.52 -1.18 -5.26
N THR A 139 -1.26 -1.08 -4.82
CA THR A 139 -0.18 -0.49 -5.62
C THR A 139 0.98 -1.47 -5.70
N ARG A 140 1.44 -1.79 -6.92
CA ARG A 140 2.60 -2.65 -7.14
C ARG A 140 2.45 -4.04 -6.52
N ILE A 141 1.25 -4.60 -6.68
CA ILE A 141 0.91 -5.97 -6.24
C ILE A 141 0.64 -6.80 -7.49
N THR A 142 1.30 -7.94 -7.66
CA THR A 142 1.10 -8.85 -8.79
C THR A 142 -0.28 -9.48 -8.70
N LEU A 143 -1.21 -8.99 -9.52
CA LEU A 143 -2.56 -9.54 -9.62
C LEU A 143 -2.79 -10.21 -10.97
N LYS A 144 -2.31 -9.60 -12.06
CA LYS A 144 -2.82 -9.86 -13.42
C LYS A 144 -4.33 -9.58 -13.52
N ASN A 145 -4.90 -9.71 -14.71
CA ASN A 145 -6.32 -9.41 -14.92
C ASN A 145 -7.23 -10.33 -14.10
N GLU A 146 -6.91 -11.62 -14.00
CA GLU A 146 -7.72 -12.63 -13.33
C GLU A 146 -7.99 -12.28 -11.85
N LYS A 147 -6.92 -12.09 -11.07
CA LYS A 147 -7.07 -11.77 -9.63
C LYS A 147 -7.59 -10.36 -9.42
N ALA A 148 -7.24 -9.41 -10.29
CA ALA A 148 -7.79 -8.06 -10.22
C ALA A 148 -9.32 -8.06 -10.42
N ALA A 149 -9.80 -8.83 -11.41
CA ALA A 149 -11.23 -9.00 -11.67
C ALA A 149 -11.95 -9.62 -10.47
N GLU A 150 -11.36 -10.66 -9.86
CA GLU A 150 -11.92 -11.31 -8.67
C GLU A 150 -12.02 -10.34 -7.48
N ILE A 151 -10.96 -9.56 -7.19
CA ILE A 151 -11.00 -8.53 -6.14
C ILE A 151 -12.09 -7.49 -6.43
N ILE A 152 -12.19 -6.99 -7.67
CA ILE A 152 -13.20 -6.01 -8.06
C ILE A 152 -14.61 -6.55 -7.80
N GLN A 153 -14.90 -7.76 -8.28
CA GLN A 153 -16.22 -8.38 -8.15
C GLN A 153 -16.57 -8.70 -6.68
N LEU A 154 -15.61 -9.19 -5.89
CA LEU A 154 -15.84 -9.46 -4.48
C LEU A 154 -16.04 -8.17 -3.68
N MET A 155 -15.24 -7.14 -3.95
CA MET A 155 -15.26 -5.89 -3.17
C MET A 155 -16.35 -4.91 -3.59
N LYS A 156 -16.90 -4.97 -4.82
CA LYS A 156 -18.04 -4.11 -5.22
C LYS A 156 -19.29 -4.31 -4.36
N THR A 157 -19.36 -5.44 -3.66
CA THR A 157 -20.45 -5.76 -2.72
C THR A 157 -20.27 -5.14 -1.34
N HIS A 158 -19.09 -4.64 -1.00
CA HIS A 158 -18.79 -4.05 0.31
C HIS A 158 -19.70 -2.82 0.56
N PRO A 159 -20.40 -2.71 1.72
CA PRO A 159 -21.51 -1.76 1.90
C PRO A 159 -21.15 -0.29 1.73
N HIS A 160 -19.96 0.12 2.19
CA HIS A 160 -19.53 1.52 2.20
C HIS A 160 -18.43 1.84 1.18
N LEU A 161 -18.01 0.85 0.39
CA LEU A 161 -16.90 1.04 -0.54
C LEU A 161 -17.37 1.89 -1.72
N THR A 162 -16.59 2.92 -2.05
CA THR A 162 -16.88 3.84 -3.16
C THR A 162 -15.74 3.86 -4.17
N SER A 163 -14.53 3.42 -3.78
CA SER A 163 -13.35 3.49 -4.63
C SER A 163 -12.46 2.25 -4.50
N ILE A 164 -12.09 1.68 -5.65
CA ILE A 164 -11.02 0.69 -5.80
C ILE A 164 -9.97 1.30 -6.74
N GLU A 165 -8.72 1.36 -6.29
CA GLU A 165 -7.60 1.83 -7.10
C GLU A 165 -6.58 0.71 -7.28
N LEU A 166 -6.26 0.38 -8.53
CA LEU A 166 -5.20 -0.56 -8.89
C LEU A 166 -4.12 0.19 -9.65
N ASP A 167 -2.90 0.22 -9.13
CA ASP A 167 -1.78 0.94 -9.75
C ASP A 167 -0.56 0.03 -9.91
N ALA A 168 -0.13 -0.19 -11.15
CA ALA A 168 0.99 -1.07 -11.50
C ALA A 168 0.83 -2.50 -10.94
N CYS A 169 -0.36 -3.10 -11.11
CA CYS A 169 -0.71 -4.42 -10.59
C CYS A 169 -0.58 -5.58 -11.60
N ASP A 170 0.24 -5.39 -12.64
CA ASP A 170 0.41 -6.32 -13.77
C ASP A 170 -0.87 -6.63 -14.55
N THR A 171 -1.82 -5.70 -14.50
CA THR A 171 -3.02 -5.73 -15.34
C THR A 171 -2.75 -5.15 -16.73
N ASN A 172 -3.58 -5.49 -17.69
CA ASN A 172 -3.60 -4.93 -19.04
C ASN A 172 -5.04 -4.60 -19.48
N ALA A 173 -5.20 -4.06 -20.69
CA ALA A 173 -6.47 -3.58 -21.23
C ALA A 173 -7.59 -4.65 -21.30
N GLY A 174 -7.27 -5.94 -21.19
CA GLY A 174 -8.29 -6.99 -21.08
C GLY A 174 -9.17 -6.89 -19.82
N LEU A 175 -8.78 -6.08 -18.83
CA LEU A 175 -9.58 -5.80 -17.64
C LEU A 175 -10.62 -4.66 -17.86
N ASP A 176 -10.43 -3.84 -18.89
CA ASP A 176 -11.22 -2.62 -19.15
C ASP A 176 -12.73 -2.84 -19.34
N PRO A 177 -13.19 -3.93 -19.99
CA PRO A 177 -14.62 -4.21 -20.10
C PRO A 177 -15.29 -4.35 -18.73
N LEU A 178 -14.65 -5.07 -17.80
CA LEU A 178 -15.15 -5.23 -16.44
C LEU A 178 -15.14 -3.91 -15.66
N ILE A 179 -14.07 -3.11 -15.82
CA ILE A 179 -13.99 -1.79 -15.18
C ILE A 179 -15.13 -0.89 -15.64
N SER A 180 -15.42 -0.91 -16.95
CA SER A 180 -16.49 -0.12 -17.55
C SER A 180 -17.87 -0.58 -17.05
N GLU A 181 -18.09 -1.89 -16.99
CA GLU A 181 -19.32 -2.49 -16.42
C GLU A 181 -19.54 -2.01 -14.99
N VAL A 182 -18.56 -2.23 -14.09
CA VAL A 182 -18.69 -1.87 -12.67
C VAL A 182 -18.85 -0.37 -12.47
N ASN A 183 -18.12 0.46 -13.23
CA ASN A 183 -18.26 1.93 -13.14
C ASN A 183 -19.63 2.43 -13.62
N SER A 184 -20.26 1.73 -14.56
CA SER A 184 -21.60 2.08 -15.06
C SER A 184 -22.72 1.81 -14.02
N GLU A 185 -22.49 0.92 -13.06
CA GLU A 185 -23.42 0.66 -11.94
C GLU A 185 -23.48 1.84 -10.93
N ALA A 186 -22.60 2.85 -11.05
CA ALA A 186 -22.50 4.06 -10.22
C ALA A 186 -22.36 3.84 -8.70
N LYS A 187 -22.14 2.59 -8.24
CA LYS A 187 -21.95 2.24 -6.84
C LYS A 187 -20.50 2.36 -6.38
N VAL A 188 -19.57 1.88 -7.20
CA VAL A 188 -18.13 1.86 -6.91
C VAL A 188 -17.37 2.36 -8.13
N THR A 189 -16.44 3.29 -7.92
CA THR A 189 -15.50 3.71 -8.96
C THR A 189 -14.22 2.90 -8.88
N VAL A 190 -13.95 2.14 -9.94
CA VAL A 190 -12.71 1.41 -10.17
C VAL A 190 -11.81 2.24 -11.08
N THR A 191 -10.60 2.53 -10.63
CA THR A 191 -9.55 3.17 -11.44
C THR A 191 -8.34 2.26 -11.54
N VAL A 192 -7.81 2.13 -12.75
CA VAL A 192 -6.66 1.26 -13.02
C VAL A 192 -5.59 2.03 -13.79
N LYS A 193 -4.34 1.90 -13.33
CA LYS A 193 -3.14 2.26 -14.08
C LYS A 193 -2.38 0.99 -14.38
N HIS A 194 -2.51 0.51 -15.62
CA HIS A 194 -1.81 -0.69 -16.07
C HIS A 194 -0.30 -0.53 -15.96
N SER A 195 0.39 -1.64 -15.66
CA SER A 195 1.85 -1.69 -15.77
C SER A 195 2.24 -1.38 -17.22
N GLN A 196 3.26 -0.55 -17.45
CA GLN A 196 3.81 -0.40 -18.80
C GLN A 196 4.25 -1.78 -19.29
N VAL A 197 3.72 -2.21 -20.43
CA VAL A 197 4.19 -3.43 -21.11
C VAL A 197 5.68 -3.25 -21.37
N ARG A 198 6.53 -4.01 -20.66
CA ARG A 198 7.94 -4.10 -21.03
C ARG A 198 7.98 -4.86 -22.35
N TYR A 199 8.03 -4.15 -23.46
CA TYR A 199 8.45 -4.74 -24.71
C TYR A 199 9.88 -5.27 -24.50
N ASN A 200 10.02 -6.57 -24.32
CA ASN A 200 11.31 -7.23 -24.43
C ASN A 200 11.71 -7.15 -25.92
N THR A 201 12.38 -6.08 -26.33
CA THR A 201 13.05 -5.97 -27.65
C THR A 201 14.31 -6.83 -27.71
N ARG A 202 14.23 -8.09 -27.25
CA ARG A 202 15.25 -9.12 -27.43
C ARG A 202 14.62 -10.29 -28.17
N LEU A 203 14.38 -10.10 -29.46
CA LEU A 203 14.37 -11.12 -30.52
C LEU A 203 14.01 -10.41 -31.84
N HIS A 204 15.02 -9.81 -32.48
CA HIS A 204 15.27 -9.77 -33.93
C HIS A 204 16.49 -8.88 -34.17
N GLY A 205 17.66 -9.49 -34.07
CA GLY A 205 18.90 -8.90 -34.61
C GLY A 205 19.04 -9.31 -36.06
N HIS A 206 18.99 -8.34 -36.97
CA HIS A 206 19.96 -8.04 -38.05
C HIS A 206 19.39 -6.99 -39.05
N PRO A 207 20.23 -6.22 -39.77
CA PRO A 207 20.44 -4.79 -39.45
C PRO A 207 20.29 -3.80 -40.63
N LEU A 208 20.55 -2.51 -40.32
CA LEU A 208 20.74 -1.33 -41.19
C LEU A 208 19.43 -0.78 -41.80
N ILE A 209 19.14 0.52 -41.70
CA ILE A 209 19.94 1.62 -42.26
C ILE A 209 19.82 2.90 -41.42
N ASP A 210 20.97 3.56 -41.32
CA ASP A 210 21.22 4.90 -40.77
C ASP A 210 20.26 6.00 -41.25
N SER A 211 19.85 6.89 -40.34
CA SER A 211 19.91 8.34 -40.55
C SER A 211 19.39 9.14 -39.34
N HIS A 212 20.33 9.58 -38.50
CA HIS A 212 20.25 10.80 -37.72
C HIS A 212 21.58 11.54 -37.98
N PRO A 213 21.62 12.89 -38.02
CA PRO A 213 21.49 13.66 -36.79
C PRO A 213 20.88 15.07 -36.93
N PHE A 214 20.44 15.65 -35.81
CA PHE A 214 20.77 17.00 -35.30
C PHE A 214 19.96 17.22 -34.00
N SER A 215 20.60 17.12 -32.82
CA SER A 215 20.98 18.23 -31.90
C SER A 215 19.81 19.12 -31.42
N GLY A 216 19.57 19.42 -30.14
CA GLY A 216 20.34 19.22 -28.92
C GLY A 216 19.52 19.57 -27.66
N ILE A 217 20.11 19.23 -26.52
CA ILE A 217 19.68 19.38 -25.11
C ILE A 217 20.11 20.80 -24.63
N PRO A 218 19.41 21.52 -23.71
CA PRO A 218 19.51 21.18 -22.28
C PRO A 218 18.32 21.35 -21.33
N LEU A 219 18.38 20.46 -20.33
CA LEU A 219 17.92 20.55 -18.94
C LEU A 219 17.68 21.97 -18.40
N ILE A 220 16.52 22.18 -17.76
CA ILE A 220 16.39 23.06 -16.58
C ILE A 220 15.57 22.35 -15.51
N GLN A 221 16.16 22.34 -14.33
CA GLN A 221 15.64 21.85 -13.05
C GLN A 221 15.17 23.07 -12.23
N SER A 222 14.16 22.88 -11.37
CA SER A 222 13.90 23.59 -10.09
C SER A 222 12.72 24.57 -9.98
N ARG A 223 12.15 24.57 -8.74
CA ARG A 223 11.41 25.60 -7.98
C ARG A 223 9.87 25.58 -8.07
N LEU A 224 9.09 25.83 -7.01
CA LEU A 224 9.27 26.00 -5.55
C LEU A 224 7.85 25.90 -4.95
N PHE A 225 7.70 25.38 -3.73
CA PHE A 225 6.45 25.49 -2.96
C PHE A 225 6.26 26.91 -2.45
N VAL A 226 5.00 27.37 -2.45
CA VAL A 226 4.47 28.42 -1.56
C VAL A 226 3.46 27.74 -0.65
#